data_AF-A0A3P7IVZ3-F1
#
_entry.id   AF-A0A3P7IVZ3-F1
#
_cell.length_a   1.000
_cell.length_b   1.000
_cell.length_c   1.000
_cell.angle_alpha   90.00
_cell.angle_beta   90.00
_cell.angle_gamma   90.00
#
_symmetry.space_group_name_H-M   'P 1'
#
loop_
_entity.id
_entity.type
_entity.pdbx_description
1 polymer ?
#
loop_
_entity_poly.entity_id
_entity_poly.type
_entity_poly.pdbx_seq_one_letter_code
_entity_poly.pdbx_strand_id
1 'polypeptide(L)'
;MAVRRCKKTDLKRIAKATGATLVSSLATLEGDEAFDASLLGHADEVVQERISDDELILIKGPKARTASSIILRGANDVMLDEMERSVHDALCVVRRVLESRRLVVGGGAVEAALNVWLEAFATTLSSREQLAVAEFAQALLVIPKTLSANAAKDSTELVAKLRAFHHKAQTNLQLQHLKWAGLDLENGDIRDNRVAGVIEPLLSKVKSLKFATEAAITILRIDDLIKLDKPAPSRGEDECGA
;
A
#
# COMPACT_ATOMS: atom_id res chain seq x y z
N MET A 1 -36.93 -4.69 -14.13
CA MET A 1 -35.90 -5.44 -13.38
C MET A 1 -35.83 -4.87 -11.97
N ALA A 2 -36.00 -5.68 -10.94
CA ALA A 2 -35.92 -5.23 -9.54
C ALA A 2 -34.87 -6.07 -8.81
N VAL A 3 -34.09 -5.44 -7.94
CA VAL A 3 -32.99 -6.08 -7.21
C VAL A 3 -33.21 -5.90 -5.72
N ARG A 4 -33.02 -6.97 -4.95
CA ARG A 4 -33.21 -6.99 -3.48
C ARG A 4 -31.89 -7.16 -2.76
N ARG A 5 -31.78 -6.62 -1.54
CA ARG A 5 -30.65 -6.82 -0.61
C ARG A 5 -29.26 -6.51 -1.20
N CYS A 6 -29.13 -5.37 -1.89
CA CYS A 6 -27.82 -4.91 -2.39
C CYS A 6 -26.98 -4.25 -1.28
N LYS A 7 -25.66 -4.31 -1.41
CA LYS A 7 -24.73 -3.65 -0.49
C LYS A 7 -24.87 -2.12 -0.59
N LYS A 8 -25.09 -1.45 0.54
CA LYS A 8 -25.29 0.01 0.61
C LYS A 8 -24.11 0.81 0.05
N THR A 9 -22.88 0.31 0.17
CA THR A 9 -21.68 0.98 -0.38
C THR A 9 -21.70 1.03 -1.90
N ASP A 10 -22.20 -0.01 -2.54
CA ASP A 10 -22.20 -0.11 -4.00
C ASP A 10 -23.37 0.67 -4.59
N LEU A 11 -24.54 0.65 -3.95
CA LEU A 11 -25.65 1.54 -4.30
C LEU A 11 -25.24 3.02 -4.28
N LYS A 12 -24.46 3.45 -3.28
CA LYS A 12 -23.93 4.83 -3.22
C LYS A 12 -22.98 5.14 -4.38
N ARG A 13 -22.16 4.17 -4.83
CA ARG A 13 -21.23 4.34 -5.95
C ARG A 13 -21.97 4.37 -7.29
N ILE A 14 -22.93 3.45 -7.48
CA ILE A 14 -23.78 3.36 -8.67
C ILE A 14 -24.61 4.64 -8.82
N ALA A 15 -25.23 5.13 -7.74
CA ALA A 15 -25.97 6.37 -7.75
C ALA A 15 -25.11 7.56 -8.22
N LYS A 16 -23.90 7.70 -7.66
CA LYS A 16 -22.94 8.74 -8.08
C LYS A 16 -22.44 8.59 -9.51
N ALA A 17 -22.28 7.36 -10.01
CA ALA A 17 -21.83 7.10 -11.38
C ALA A 17 -22.93 7.39 -12.40
N THR A 18 -24.16 6.97 -12.13
CA THR A 18 -25.32 7.10 -13.02
C THR A 18 -26.03 8.46 -12.91
N GLY A 19 -25.76 9.22 -11.85
CA GLY A 19 -26.45 10.48 -11.54
C GLY A 19 -27.74 10.31 -10.75
N ALA A 20 -28.08 9.07 -10.34
CA ALA A 20 -29.25 8.82 -9.50
C ALA A 20 -29.08 9.39 -8.10
N THR A 21 -30.20 9.65 -7.44
CA THR A 21 -30.23 10.03 -6.02
C THR A 21 -30.59 8.82 -5.17
N LEU A 22 -29.78 8.52 -4.14
CA LEU A 22 -30.09 7.44 -3.22
C LEU A 22 -31.17 7.88 -2.24
N VAL A 23 -32.37 7.32 -2.38
CA VAL A 23 -33.55 7.65 -1.59
C VAL A 23 -33.70 6.66 -0.43
N SER A 24 -33.87 7.16 0.79
CA SER A 24 -34.08 6.33 2.00
C SER A 24 -35.55 6.16 2.36
N SER A 25 -36.41 7.12 2.01
CA SER A 25 -37.85 7.11 2.21
C SER A 25 -38.51 7.75 0.99
N LEU A 26 -39.66 7.22 0.58
CA LEU A 26 -40.46 7.76 -0.52
C LEU A 26 -41.42 8.87 -0.07
N ALA A 27 -41.36 9.26 1.20
CA ALA A 27 -42.16 10.35 1.74
C ALA A 27 -41.74 11.69 1.12
N THR A 28 -42.71 12.42 0.60
CA THR A 28 -42.55 13.82 0.20
C THR A 28 -42.63 14.73 1.44
N LEU A 29 -42.25 15.99 1.28
CA LEU A 29 -42.37 16.99 2.36
C LEU A 29 -43.82 17.20 2.83
N GLU A 30 -44.79 16.83 1.99
CA GLU A 30 -46.23 16.96 2.24
C GLU A 30 -46.82 15.73 2.98
N GLY A 31 -46.01 14.69 3.22
CA GLY A 31 -46.43 13.48 3.95
C GLY A 31 -47.00 12.36 3.06
N ASP A 32 -47.12 12.60 1.75
CA ASP A 32 -47.55 11.61 0.76
C ASP A 32 -46.38 10.79 0.21
N GLU A 33 -46.65 9.60 -0.34
CA GLU A 33 -45.64 8.79 -1.04
C GLU A 33 -45.64 9.12 -2.53
N ALA A 34 -44.55 9.71 -3.02
CA ALA A 34 -44.38 9.97 -4.46
C ALA A 34 -42.94 9.69 -4.91
N PHE A 35 -42.80 9.19 -6.14
CA PHE A 35 -41.51 8.93 -6.75
C PHE A 35 -41.31 9.84 -7.97
N ASP A 36 -40.34 10.75 -7.89
CA ASP A 36 -39.99 11.64 -8.99
C ASP A 36 -38.99 10.96 -9.95
N ALA A 37 -39.24 11.10 -11.26
CA ALA A 37 -38.35 10.63 -12.30
C ALA A 37 -36.96 11.31 -12.26
N SER A 38 -36.86 12.50 -11.65
CA SER A 38 -35.58 13.20 -11.45
C SER A 38 -34.58 12.42 -10.57
N LEU A 39 -35.07 11.46 -9.78
CA LEU A 39 -34.25 10.63 -8.88
C LEU A 39 -33.53 9.49 -9.63
N LEU A 40 -33.94 9.20 -10.87
CA LEU A 40 -33.39 8.11 -11.68
C LEU A 40 -32.02 8.46 -12.26
N GLY A 41 -31.16 7.45 -12.36
CA GLY A 41 -29.86 7.57 -13.02
C GLY A 41 -29.91 7.08 -14.46
N HIS A 42 -28.91 7.48 -15.25
CA HIS A 42 -28.76 7.05 -16.64
C HIS A 42 -27.49 6.21 -16.84
N ALA A 43 -27.64 5.12 -17.56
CA ALA A 43 -26.57 4.28 -18.06
C ALA A 43 -26.89 3.87 -19.51
N ASP A 44 -25.88 3.50 -20.28
CA ASP A 44 -26.04 3.09 -21.67
C ASP A 44 -26.70 1.71 -21.77
N GLU A 45 -26.28 0.77 -20.92
CA GLU A 45 -26.91 -0.56 -20.83
C GLU A 45 -26.88 -1.11 -19.41
N VAL A 46 -27.94 -1.86 -19.07
CA VAL A 46 -28.05 -2.64 -17.83
C VAL A 46 -28.40 -4.07 -18.22
N VAL A 47 -27.44 -4.97 -18.06
CA VAL A 47 -27.55 -6.37 -18.49
C VAL A 47 -27.34 -7.30 -17.30
N GLN A 48 -28.09 -8.40 -17.27
CA GLN A 48 -27.86 -9.50 -16.35
C GLN A 48 -27.07 -10.57 -17.09
N GLU A 49 -25.84 -10.81 -16.65
CA GLU A 49 -24.95 -11.80 -17.23
C GLU A 49 -24.64 -12.86 -16.17
N ARG A 50 -24.75 -14.14 -16.55
CA ARG A 50 -24.31 -15.24 -15.70
C ARG A 50 -22.82 -15.46 -15.90
N ILE A 51 -22.05 -15.30 -14.83
CA ILE A 51 -20.61 -15.51 -14.79
C ILE A 51 -20.35 -16.69 -13.86
N SER A 52 -19.94 -17.82 -14.44
CA SER A 52 -19.83 -19.09 -13.73
C SER A 52 -21.19 -19.51 -13.15
N ASP A 53 -21.28 -19.66 -11.83
CA ASP A 53 -22.52 -20.05 -11.15
C ASP A 53 -23.31 -18.85 -10.61
N ASP A 54 -22.74 -17.64 -10.65
CA ASP A 54 -23.36 -16.43 -10.14
C ASP A 54 -24.00 -15.59 -11.26
N GLU A 55 -25.17 -15.04 -10.98
CA GLU A 55 -25.83 -14.07 -11.85
C GLU A 55 -25.51 -12.66 -11.38
N LEU A 56 -24.81 -11.90 -12.22
CA LEU A 56 -24.38 -10.53 -11.92
C LEU A 56 -25.12 -9.53 -12.81
N ILE A 57 -25.38 -8.35 -12.25
CA ILE A 57 -25.98 -7.23 -12.97
C ILE A 57 -24.86 -6.25 -13.33
N LEU A 58 -24.61 -6.09 -14.62
CA LEU A 58 -23.61 -5.19 -15.14
C LEU A 58 -24.28 -3.91 -15.64
N ILE A 59 -23.91 -2.80 -15.01
CA ILE A 59 -24.31 -1.45 -15.44
C ILE A 59 -23.12 -0.88 -16.22
N LYS A 60 -23.24 -0.81 -17.54
CA LYS A 60 -22.16 -0.36 -18.44
C LYS A 60 -22.50 1.03 -19.00
N GLY A 61 -21.48 1.87 -19.15
CA GLY A 61 -21.63 3.25 -19.64
C GLY A 61 -22.46 4.17 -18.73
N PRO A 62 -22.12 4.35 -17.43
CA PRO A 62 -22.82 5.33 -16.59
C PRO A 62 -22.59 6.77 -17.08
N LYS A 63 -23.65 7.58 -17.21
CA LYS A 63 -23.57 8.90 -17.89
C LYS A 63 -22.99 10.04 -17.04
N ALA A 64 -23.15 10.02 -15.72
CA ALA A 64 -22.74 11.15 -14.89
C ALA A 64 -21.22 11.14 -14.59
N ARG A 65 -20.66 9.96 -14.31
CA ARG A 65 -19.21 9.76 -14.10
C ARG A 65 -18.80 8.39 -14.62
N THR A 66 -17.63 8.35 -15.26
CA THR A 66 -17.01 7.08 -15.64
C THR A 66 -16.67 6.26 -14.40
N ALA A 67 -17.00 4.98 -14.45
CA ALA A 67 -16.71 4.01 -13.39
C ALA A 67 -16.30 2.68 -14.02
N SER A 68 -15.44 1.95 -13.32
CA SER A 68 -14.94 0.64 -13.74
C SER A 68 -15.03 -0.35 -12.58
N SER A 69 -15.32 -1.60 -12.90
CA SER A 69 -15.29 -2.72 -11.96
C SER A 69 -14.50 -3.87 -12.59
N ILE A 70 -13.76 -4.60 -11.77
CA ILE A 70 -12.93 -5.72 -12.20
C ILE A 70 -13.52 -6.98 -11.56
N ILE A 71 -13.77 -8.00 -12.37
CA ILE A 71 -14.23 -9.31 -11.90
C ILE A 71 -13.03 -10.25 -11.95
N LEU A 72 -12.62 -10.75 -10.78
CA LEU A 72 -11.53 -11.71 -10.66
C LEU A 72 -12.08 -13.13 -10.82
N ARG A 73 -11.32 -13.99 -11.49
CA ARG A 73 -11.62 -15.42 -11.62
C ARG A 73 -10.40 -16.21 -11.17
N GLY A 74 -10.60 -17.16 -10.28
CA GLY A 74 -9.57 -17.97 -9.66
C GLY A 74 -10.07 -19.38 -9.38
N ALA A 75 -9.17 -20.28 -9.03
CA ALA A 75 -9.50 -21.71 -8.84
C ALA A 75 -10.20 -21.98 -7.50
N ASN A 76 -9.91 -21.19 -6.46
CA ASN A 76 -10.48 -21.31 -5.12
C ASN A 76 -10.57 -19.93 -4.45
N ASP A 77 -11.36 -19.84 -3.38
CA ASP A 77 -11.61 -18.58 -2.66
C ASP A 77 -10.33 -18.01 -2.04
N VAL A 78 -9.43 -18.86 -1.56
CA VAL A 78 -8.15 -18.41 -0.95
C VAL A 78 -7.27 -17.69 -1.97
N MET A 79 -7.18 -18.21 -3.20
CA MET A 79 -6.46 -17.52 -4.27
C MET A 79 -7.18 -16.26 -4.72
N LEU A 80 -8.51 -16.26 -4.75
CA LEU A 80 -9.30 -15.06 -5.07
C LEU A 80 -9.08 -13.95 -4.04
N ASP A 81 -9.07 -14.28 -2.75
CA ASP A 81 -8.79 -13.33 -1.67
C ASP A 81 -7.39 -12.71 -1.81
N GLU A 82 -6.39 -13.51 -2.17
CA GLU A 82 -5.02 -13.03 -2.39
C GLU A 82 -4.91 -12.16 -3.66
N MET A 83 -5.62 -12.55 -4.73
CA MET A 83 -5.72 -11.75 -5.95
C MET A 83 -6.41 -10.41 -5.70
N GLU A 84 -7.49 -10.37 -4.91
CA GLU A 84 -8.17 -9.13 -4.53
C GLU A 84 -7.21 -8.19 -3.79
N ARG A 85 -6.49 -8.71 -2.79
CA ARG A 85 -5.49 -7.94 -2.03
C ARG A 85 -4.39 -7.40 -2.94
N SER A 86 -3.84 -8.25 -3.80
CA SER A 86 -2.78 -7.88 -4.74
C SER A 86 -3.22 -6.79 -5.72
N VAL A 87 -4.42 -6.89 -6.29
CA VAL A 87 -4.97 -5.87 -7.18
C VAL A 87 -5.24 -4.57 -6.43
N HIS A 88 -5.75 -4.65 -5.20
CA HIS A 88 -5.97 -3.48 -4.35
C HIS A 88 -4.67 -2.72 -4.08
N ASP A 89 -3.60 -3.43 -3.72
CA ASP A 89 -2.29 -2.84 -3.46
C ASP A 89 -1.69 -2.20 -4.72
N ALA A 90 -1.79 -2.87 -5.87
CA ALA A 90 -1.36 -2.32 -7.14
C ALA A 90 -2.08 -1.01 -7.50
N LEU A 91 -3.42 -0.97 -7.34
CA LEU A 91 -4.21 0.25 -7.57
C LEU A 91 -3.85 1.36 -6.59
N CYS A 92 -3.58 1.03 -5.33
CA CYS A 92 -3.11 1.98 -4.33
C CYS A 92 -1.76 2.60 -4.72
N VAL A 93 -0.81 1.81 -5.24
CA VAL A 93 0.48 2.32 -5.73
C VAL A 93 0.27 3.28 -6.90
N VAL A 94 -0.51 2.89 -7.91
CA VAL A 94 -0.81 3.75 -9.09
C VAL A 94 -1.44 5.07 -8.65
N ARG A 95 -2.40 5.03 -7.72
CA ARG A 95 -2.99 6.24 -7.14
C ARG A 95 -1.94 7.15 -6.52
N ARG A 96 -1.01 6.60 -5.72
CA ARG A 96 0.07 7.38 -5.09
C ARG A 96 1.03 8.00 -6.10
N VAL A 97 1.32 7.30 -7.21
CA VAL A 97 2.11 7.85 -8.31
C VAL A 97 1.42 9.06 -8.92
N LEU A 98 0.12 8.95 -9.20
CA LEU A 98 -0.67 10.05 -9.78
C LEU A 98 -0.77 11.26 -8.85
N GLU A 99 -0.88 11.03 -7.53
CA GLU A 99 -0.91 12.09 -6.51
C GLU A 99 0.46 12.80 -6.39
N SER A 100 1.57 12.04 -6.29
CA SER A 100 2.88 12.61 -5.97
C SER A 100 3.70 13.05 -7.19
N ARG A 101 3.46 12.49 -8.37
CA ARG A 101 4.23 12.70 -9.62
C ARG A 101 5.75 12.54 -9.50
N ARG A 102 6.23 11.91 -8.42
CA ARG A 102 7.66 11.67 -8.14
C ARG A 102 7.88 10.19 -7.89
N LEU A 103 8.87 9.64 -8.57
CA LEU A 103 9.19 8.23 -8.59
C LEU A 103 10.65 8.01 -8.18
N VAL A 104 10.93 6.85 -7.63
CA VAL A 104 12.26 6.35 -7.31
C VAL A 104 12.40 4.92 -7.86
N VAL A 105 13.63 4.47 -8.04
CA VAL A 105 13.91 3.08 -8.44
C VAL A 105 13.74 2.15 -7.26
N GLY A 106 13.06 1.02 -7.46
CA GLY A 106 12.85 0.01 -6.42
C GLY A 106 13.99 -1.01 -6.33
N GLY A 107 13.71 -2.14 -5.68
CA GLY A 107 14.65 -3.29 -5.63
C GLY A 107 15.89 -3.05 -4.76
N GLY A 108 15.72 -2.37 -3.62
CA GLY A 108 16.82 -2.09 -2.68
C GLY A 108 17.76 -0.96 -3.10
N ALA A 109 17.51 -0.32 -4.24
CA ALA A 109 18.36 0.73 -4.79
C ALA A 109 18.36 2.00 -3.91
N VAL A 110 17.18 2.41 -3.41
CA VAL A 110 17.06 3.59 -2.53
C VAL A 110 17.81 3.36 -1.22
N GLU A 111 17.65 2.19 -0.63
CA GLU A 111 18.27 1.81 0.63
C GLU A 111 19.80 1.77 0.53
N ALA A 112 20.33 1.21 -0.57
CA ALA A 112 21.77 1.19 -0.82
C ALA A 112 22.35 2.59 -1.11
N ALA A 113 21.63 3.42 -1.88
CA ALA A 113 22.03 4.79 -2.14
C ALA A 113 22.08 5.63 -0.85
N LEU A 114 21.05 5.50 0.00
CA LEU A 114 20.99 6.16 1.29
C LEU A 114 22.07 5.66 2.25
N ASN A 115 22.35 4.37 2.28
CA ASN A 115 23.44 3.81 3.11
C ASN A 115 24.78 4.51 2.79
N VAL A 116 25.20 4.51 1.51
CA VAL A 116 26.47 5.11 1.10
C VAL A 116 26.52 6.61 1.39
N TRP A 117 25.41 7.30 1.12
CA TRP A 117 25.33 8.75 1.35
C TRP A 117 25.39 9.10 2.83
N LEU A 118 24.68 8.35 3.68
CA LEU A 118 24.66 8.56 5.13
C LEU A 118 25.99 8.18 5.79
N GLU A 119 26.69 7.16 5.29
CA GLU A 119 28.04 6.83 5.75
C GLU A 119 29.01 7.97 5.45
N ALA A 120 28.98 8.53 4.24
CA ALA A 120 29.78 9.71 3.90
C ALA A 120 29.40 10.92 4.76
N PHE A 121 28.09 11.16 4.96
CA PHE A 121 27.61 12.22 5.85
C PHE A 121 28.06 12.03 7.30
N ALA A 122 28.07 10.81 7.82
CA ALA A 122 28.51 10.50 9.17
C ALA A 122 29.98 10.93 9.40
N THR A 123 30.86 10.79 8.40
CA THR A 123 32.27 11.24 8.50
C THR A 123 32.43 12.76 8.63
N THR A 124 31.42 13.53 8.26
CA THR A 124 31.42 15.00 8.43
C THR A 124 31.07 15.41 9.86
N LEU A 125 30.54 14.49 10.66
CA LEU A 125 30.19 14.69 12.06
C LEU A 125 31.36 14.24 12.95
N SER A 126 31.74 15.06 13.93
CA SER A 126 32.88 14.80 14.82
C SER A 126 32.50 14.23 16.19
N SER A 127 31.21 14.05 16.45
CA SER A 127 30.65 13.73 17.78
C SER A 127 30.13 12.28 17.87
N ARG A 128 29.59 11.90 19.03
CA ARG A 128 28.90 10.60 19.26
C ARG A 128 27.75 10.36 18.28
N GLU A 129 27.18 11.44 17.71
CA GLU A 129 26.16 11.39 16.67
C GLU A 129 26.63 10.64 15.40
N GLN A 130 27.94 10.65 15.10
CA GLN A 130 28.51 9.91 13.99
C GLN A 130 28.16 8.42 14.05
N LEU A 131 28.26 7.82 15.24
CA LEU A 131 27.96 6.40 15.43
C LEU A 131 26.47 6.11 15.22
N ALA A 132 25.59 7.00 15.69
CA ALA A 132 24.15 6.84 15.50
C ALA A 132 23.75 6.91 14.02
N VAL A 133 24.33 7.84 13.26
CA VAL A 133 24.08 7.97 11.81
C VAL A 133 24.64 6.76 11.05
N ALA A 134 25.83 6.29 11.41
CA ALA A 134 26.44 5.11 10.78
C ALA A 134 25.59 3.84 11.02
N GLU A 135 25.10 3.61 12.24
CA GLU A 135 24.21 2.48 12.54
C GLU A 135 22.86 2.59 11.83
N PHE A 136 22.29 3.81 11.73
CA PHE A 136 21.07 4.02 10.95
C PHE A 136 21.29 3.70 9.47
N ALA A 137 22.43 4.10 8.89
CA ALA A 137 22.80 3.78 7.52
C ALA A 137 22.94 2.27 7.30
N GLN A 138 23.54 1.56 8.25
CA GLN A 138 23.72 0.11 8.20
C GLN A 138 22.38 -0.64 8.33
N ALA A 139 21.46 -0.14 9.16
CA ALA A 139 20.13 -0.71 9.34
C ALA A 139 19.32 -0.74 8.02
N LEU A 140 19.49 0.26 7.14
CA LEU A 140 18.80 0.30 5.84
C LEU A 140 19.16 -0.90 4.93
N LEU A 141 20.35 -1.49 5.08
CA LEU A 141 20.77 -2.64 4.28
C LEU A 141 20.02 -3.94 4.63
N VAL A 142 19.20 -3.96 5.69
CA VAL A 142 18.37 -5.13 6.00
C VAL A 142 17.41 -5.46 4.86
N ILE A 143 16.85 -4.45 4.19
CA ILE A 143 15.88 -4.64 3.10
C ILE A 143 16.50 -5.39 1.91
N PRO A 144 17.60 -4.91 1.28
CA PRO A 144 18.22 -5.65 0.18
C PRO A 144 18.81 -7.01 0.59
N LYS A 145 19.27 -7.16 1.84
CA LYS A 145 19.73 -8.46 2.38
C LYS A 145 18.59 -9.47 2.44
N THR A 146 17.46 -9.08 3.03
CA THR A 146 16.28 -9.95 3.16
C THR A 146 15.67 -10.28 1.80
N LEU A 147 15.61 -9.33 0.87
CA LEU A 147 15.16 -9.58 -0.51
C LEU A 147 16.03 -10.65 -1.19
N SER A 148 17.35 -10.54 -1.06
CA SER A 148 18.29 -11.51 -1.64
C SER A 148 18.20 -12.89 -0.99
N ALA A 149 18.04 -12.94 0.34
CA ALA A 149 17.87 -14.18 1.10
C ALA A 149 16.57 -14.91 0.74
N ASN A 150 15.46 -14.17 0.58
CA ASN A 150 14.18 -14.74 0.16
C ASN A 150 14.23 -15.32 -1.26
N ALA A 151 15.11 -14.82 -2.12
CA ALA A 151 15.36 -15.34 -3.45
C ALA A 151 16.41 -16.48 -3.49
N ALA A 152 16.88 -16.95 -2.32
CA ALA A 152 17.94 -17.95 -2.20
C ALA A 152 19.23 -17.60 -2.98
N LYS A 153 19.56 -16.30 -3.07
CA LYS A 153 20.81 -15.79 -3.66
C LYS A 153 21.81 -15.41 -2.56
N ASP A 154 23.09 -15.28 -2.91
CA ASP A 154 24.10 -14.78 -1.97
C ASP A 154 23.87 -13.30 -1.67
N SER A 155 23.27 -13.03 -0.51
CA SER A 155 23.00 -11.69 -0.01
C SER A 155 24.26 -10.89 0.26
N THR A 156 25.39 -11.53 0.57
CA THR A 156 26.65 -10.84 0.86
C THR A 156 27.24 -10.29 -0.43
N GLU A 157 27.30 -11.13 -1.48
CA GLU A 157 27.82 -10.74 -2.78
C GLU A 157 26.96 -9.64 -3.41
N LEU A 158 25.63 -9.83 -3.46
CA LEU A 158 24.72 -8.88 -4.10
C LEU A 158 24.70 -7.52 -3.42
N VAL A 159 24.65 -7.48 -2.09
CA VAL A 159 24.64 -6.21 -1.35
C VAL A 159 25.98 -5.50 -1.46
N ALA A 160 27.10 -6.23 -1.43
CA ALA A 160 28.42 -5.65 -1.62
C ALA A 160 28.58 -5.02 -3.01
N LYS A 161 28.17 -5.73 -4.07
CA LYS A 161 28.16 -5.19 -5.42
C LYS A 161 27.25 -3.97 -5.51
N LEU A 162 26.04 -4.02 -4.95
CA LEU A 162 25.06 -2.93 -5.01
C LEU A 162 25.63 -1.66 -4.37
N ARG A 163 26.23 -1.77 -3.19
CA ARG A 163 26.93 -0.65 -2.54
C ARG A 163 28.06 -0.11 -3.39
N ALA A 164 28.87 -0.97 -4.02
CA ALA A 164 29.95 -0.53 -4.90
C ALA A 164 29.45 0.27 -6.12
N PHE A 165 28.32 -0.11 -6.71
CA PHE A 165 27.67 0.66 -7.78
C PHE A 165 27.21 2.04 -7.31
N HIS A 166 26.51 2.09 -6.17
CA HIS A 166 26.03 3.35 -5.60
C HIS A 166 27.16 4.28 -5.12
N HIS A 167 28.24 3.71 -4.58
CA HIS A 167 29.45 4.47 -4.25
C HIS A 167 30.07 5.10 -5.50
N LYS A 168 30.29 4.32 -6.56
CA LYS A 168 30.79 4.85 -7.84
C LYS A 168 29.89 5.94 -8.41
N ALA A 169 28.57 5.80 -8.30
CA ALA A 169 27.60 6.79 -8.78
C ALA A 169 27.69 8.12 -8.03
N GLN A 170 28.04 8.10 -6.73
CA GLN A 170 28.15 9.29 -5.89
C GLN A 170 29.53 9.96 -6.01
N THR A 171 30.61 9.18 -6.18
CA THR A 171 31.97 9.72 -6.32
C THR A 171 32.26 10.25 -7.73
N ASN A 172 31.82 9.55 -8.78
CA ASN A 172 32.19 9.86 -10.16
C ASN A 172 31.00 10.43 -10.94
N LEU A 173 31.09 11.70 -11.35
CA LEU A 173 30.07 12.39 -12.13
C LEU A 173 29.75 11.70 -13.48
N GLN A 174 30.73 11.04 -14.11
CA GLN A 174 30.54 10.31 -15.37
C GLN A 174 29.74 9.01 -15.18
N LEU A 175 29.70 8.46 -13.97
CA LEU A 175 29.04 7.18 -13.65
C LEU A 175 27.71 7.37 -12.89
N GLN A 176 27.13 8.57 -12.93
CA GLN A 176 25.86 8.87 -12.25
C GLN A 176 24.69 7.98 -12.67
N HIS A 177 24.73 7.39 -13.87
CA HIS A 177 23.70 6.46 -14.34
C HIS A 177 23.59 5.21 -13.45
N LEU A 178 24.66 4.82 -12.76
CA LEU A 178 24.67 3.69 -11.84
C LEU A 178 23.81 3.91 -10.58
N LYS A 179 23.31 5.12 -10.32
CA LYS A 179 22.35 5.38 -9.23
C LYS A 179 21.01 4.66 -9.41
N TRP A 180 20.72 4.19 -10.61
CA TRP A 180 19.52 3.41 -10.92
C TRP A 180 19.73 1.90 -10.77
N ALA A 181 20.94 1.48 -10.37
CA ALA A 181 21.26 0.09 -10.11
C ALA A 181 20.44 -0.44 -8.92
N GLY A 182 19.74 -1.55 -9.14
CA GLY A 182 19.03 -2.29 -8.11
C GLY A 182 19.18 -3.80 -8.29
N LEU A 183 18.60 -4.56 -7.37
CA LEU A 183 18.71 -6.02 -7.36
C LEU A 183 17.82 -6.65 -8.43
N ASP A 184 18.42 -7.54 -9.23
CA ASP A 184 17.71 -8.51 -10.05
C ASP A 184 17.77 -9.88 -9.38
N LEU A 185 16.67 -10.26 -8.74
CA LEU A 185 16.59 -11.51 -7.98
C LEU A 185 16.35 -12.73 -8.88
N GLU A 186 15.85 -12.54 -10.10
CA GLU A 186 15.61 -13.64 -11.04
C GLU A 186 16.97 -14.18 -11.53
N ASN A 187 17.79 -13.29 -12.07
CA ASN A 187 19.12 -13.64 -12.57
C ASN A 187 20.16 -13.73 -11.44
N GLY A 188 19.93 -13.05 -10.31
CA GLY A 188 20.90 -12.97 -9.22
C GLY A 188 22.07 -12.04 -9.54
N ASP A 189 21.79 -10.90 -10.18
CA ASP A 189 22.78 -9.87 -10.48
C ASP A 189 22.20 -8.47 -10.25
N ILE A 190 22.95 -7.42 -10.56
CA ILE A 190 22.50 -6.03 -10.46
C ILE A 190 22.20 -5.50 -11.84
N ARG A 191 21.06 -4.83 -11.98
CA ARG A 191 20.62 -4.22 -13.24
C ARG A 191 20.13 -2.80 -13.04
N ASP A 192 20.00 -2.08 -14.15
CA ASP A 192 19.30 -0.78 -14.15
C ASP A 192 17.79 -1.00 -13.98
N ASN A 193 17.29 -0.72 -12.79
CA ASN A 193 15.89 -0.91 -12.43
C ASN A 193 14.96 0.13 -13.07
N ARG A 194 15.50 1.26 -13.56
CA ARG A 194 14.72 2.22 -14.34
C ARG A 194 14.33 1.65 -15.69
N VAL A 195 15.26 0.98 -16.36
CA VAL A 195 15.01 0.34 -17.67
C VAL A 195 14.16 -0.91 -17.48
N ALA A 196 14.39 -1.68 -16.41
CA ALA A 196 13.57 -2.86 -16.09
C ALA A 196 12.13 -2.52 -15.63
N GLY A 197 11.81 -1.24 -15.40
CA GLY A 197 10.47 -0.80 -14.98
C GLY A 197 10.16 -1.02 -13.49
N VAL A 198 11.17 -1.29 -12.65
CA VAL A 198 11.01 -1.46 -11.21
C VAL A 198 11.03 -0.09 -10.53
N ILE A 199 9.85 0.51 -10.41
CA ILE A 199 9.65 1.87 -9.89
C ILE A 199 8.70 1.89 -8.71
N GLU A 200 8.94 2.82 -7.78
CA GLU A 200 8.15 3.01 -6.58
C GLU A 200 7.82 4.50 -6.38
N PRO A 201 6.67 4.86 -5.78
CA PRO A 201 6.35 6.25 -5.46
C PRO A 201 7.29 6.80 -4.38
N LEU A 202 7.90 7.97 -4.61
CA LEU A 202 8.77 8.63 -3.63
C LEU A 202 8.06 8.84 -2.28
N LEU A 203 6.78 9.24 -2.32
CA LEU A 203 5.99 9.51 -1.14
C LEU A 203 5.86 8.28 -0.22
N SER A 204 5.85 7.08 -0.78
CA SER A 204 5.80 5.83 -0.01
C SER A 204 7.09 5.67 0.80
N LYS A 205 8.26 5.73 0.15
CA LYS A 205 9.58 5.63 0.83
C LYS A 205 9.76 6.69 1.91
N VAL A 206 9.42 7.94 1.62
CA VAL A 206 9.56 9.04 2.60
C VAL A 206 8.71 8.79 3.83
N LYS A 207 7.46 8.33 3.67
CA LYS A 207 6.58 8.02 4.79
C LYS A 207 7.07 6.80 5.57
N SER A 208 7.49 5.74 4.87
CA SER A 208 8.01 4.53 5.51
C SER A 208 9.21 4.84 6.40
N LEU A 209 10.18 5.63 5.91
CA LEU A 209 11.34 6.04 6.70
C LEU A 209 10.96 6.89 7.91
N LYS A 210 10.07 7.88 7.73
CA LYS A 210 9.61 8.73 8.83
C LYS A 210 8.92 7.92 9.93
N PHE A 211 7.94 7.10 9.59
CA PHE A 211 7.17 6.34 10.57
C PHE A 211 7.99 5.25 11.24
N ALA A 212 8.88 4.57 10.50
CA ALA A 212 9.79 3.59 11.09
C ALA A 212 10.75 4.25 12.10
N THR A 213 11.26 5.44 11.77
CA THR A 213 12.13 6.21 12.68
C THR A 213 11.37 6.69 13.90
N GLU A 214 10.16 7.20 13.73
CA GLU A 214 9.30 7.65 14.83
C GLU A 214 8.96 6.49 15.77
N ALA A 215 8.57 5.33 15.25
CA ALA A 215 8.29 4.14 16.04
C ALA A 215 9.52 3.65 16.83
N ALA A 216 10.71 3.65 16.21
CA ALA A 216 11.95 3.30 16.89
C ALA A 216 12.26 4.28 18.04
N ILE A 217 12.08 5.59 17.81
CA ILE A 217 12.23 6.62 18.86
C ILE A 217 11.21 6.38 19.97
N THR A 218 9.95 6.10 19.67
CA THR A 218 8.92 5.83 20.69
C THR A 218 9.32 4.67 21.60
N ILE A 219 9.83 3.58 21.04
CA ILE A 219 10.27 2.41 21.82
C ILE A 219 11.51 2.73 22.64
N LEU A 220 12.51 3.40 22.05
CA LEU A 220 13.76 3.76 22.73
C LEU A 220 13.57 4.74 23.89
N ARG A 221 12.45 5.47 23.94
CA ARG A 221 12.10 6.39 25.03
C ARG A 221 11.42 5.73 26.22
N ILE A 222 11.12 4.44 26.15
CA ILE A 222 10.55 3.69 27.28
C ILE A 222 11.70 3.31 28.21
N ASP A 223 11.77 3.96 29.37
CA ASP A 223 12.77 3.63 30.39
C ASP A 223 12.31 2.46 31.27
N ASP A 224 11.03 2.41 31.65
CA ASP A 224 10.47 1.41 32.57
C ASP A 224 9.24 0.70 31.99
N LEU A 225 9.13 -0.61 32.24
CA LEU A 225 7.99 -1.45 31.86
C LEU A 225 7.19 -1.86 33.10
N ILE A 226 6.03 -1.25 33.32
CA ILE A 226 5.11 -1.64 34.39
C ILE A 226 4.06 -2.59 33.82
N LYS A 227 4.03 -3.83 34.33
CA LYS A 227 2.98 -4.80 34.04
C LYS A 227 1.98 -4.80 35.19
N LEU A 228 0.72 -4.50 34.89
CA LEU A 228 -0.37 -4.62 35.86
C LEU A 228 -0.96 -6.01 35.77
N ASP A 229 -1.07 -6.69 36.90
CA ASP A 229 -1.84 -7.93 36.97
C ASP A 229 -3.32 -7.61 36.75
N LYS A 230 -4.01 -8.49 36.01
CA LYS A 230 -5.46 -8.33 35.83
C LYS A 230 -6.12 -8.39 37.21
N PRO A 231 -7.02 -7.44 37.54
CA PRO A 231 -7.77 -7.53 38.77
C PRO A 231 -8.51 -8.87 38.80
N ALA A 232 -8.41 -9.59 39.91
CA ALA A 232 -9.18 -10.81 40.11
C ALA A 232 -10.67 -10.48 39.88
N PRO A 233 -11.42 -11.33 39.17
CA PRO A 233 -12.85 -11.07 38.96
C PRO A 233 -13.49 -10.91 40.33
N SER A 234 -14.13 -9.75 40.55
CA SER A 234 -14.93 -9.51 41.74
C SER A 234 -15.97 -10.62 41.81
N ARG A 235 -15.89 -11.48 42.83
CA ARG A 235 -17.02 -12.35 43.18
C ARG A 235 -18.15 -11.40 43.52
N GLY A 236 -19.17 -11.34 42.65
CA GLY A 236 -20.40 -10.66 42.96
C GLY A 236 -20.92 -11.23 44.27
N GLU A 237 -21.11 -10.35 45.25
CA GLU A 237 -22.01 -10.63 46.36
C GLU A 237 -23.41 -10.70 45.75
N ASP A 238 -23.82 -11.89 45.32
CA ASP A 238 -25.19 -12.15 44.94
C ASP A 238 -26.04 -11.98 46.20
N GLU A 239 -26.80 -10.88 46.20
CA GLU A 239 -28.04 -10.72 46.92
C GLU A 239 -28.86 -12.03 46.86
N CYS A 240 -29.04 -12.67 48.00
CA CYS A 240 -30.22 -13.50 48.20
C CYS A 240 -30.80 -13.18 49.57
N GLY A 241 -31.81 -12.31 49.54
CA GLY A 241 -32.64 -11.98 50.68
C GLY A 241 -33.33 -13.23 51.24
N ALA A 242 -33.49 -13.23 52.56
CA ALA A 242 -34.43 -14.08 53.30
C ALA A 242 -35.67 -13.25 53.66
#